data_AF-A0A946IN29-F1
#
_entry.id   AF-A0A946IN29-F1
#
_cell.length_a   1.000
_cell.length_b   1.000
_cell.length_c   1.000
_cell.angle_alpha   90.00
_cell.angle_beta   90.00
_cell.angle_gamma   90.00
#
_symmetry.space_group_name_H-M   'P 1'
#
loop_
_entity.id
_entity.type
_entity.pdbx_description
1 polymer ?
#
loop_
_entity_poly.entity_id
_entity_poly.type
_entity_poly.pdbx_seq_one_letter_code
_entity_poly.pdbx_strand_id
1 'polypeptide(L)' 'MDPNAGKKNMFNKLSKSQCMDLLKQETFNRVTVSFYRYIILSNLNDLRDDLYNKWNELGVLGRIYIANEGINAQL' A
#
# COMPACT_ATOMS: atom_id res chain seq x y z
N MET A 1 2.15 -17.42 8.62
CA MET A 1 1.59 -17.69 7.27
C MET A 1 1.75 -16.44 6.44
N ASP A 2 2.20 -16.56 5.18
CA ASP A 2 2.29 -15.42 4.26
C ASP A 2 0.86 -14.96 3.90
N PRO A 3 0.46 -13.71 4.21
CA PRO A 3 -0.90 -13.24 3.92
C PRO A 3 -1.18 -13.16 2.41
N ASN A 4 -0.15 -13.23 1.56
CA ASN A 4 -0.26 -13.23 0.09
C ASN A 4 -0.39 -14.64 -0.50
N ALA A 5 -0.22 -15.71 0.29
CA ALA A 5 -0.27 -17.08 -0.21
C ALA A 5 -1.60 -17.36 -0.93
N GLY A 6 -1.53 -17.77 -2.20
CA GLY A 6 -2.70 -18.06 -3.03
C GLY A 6 -3.40 -16.83 -3.64
N LYS A 7 -3.00 -15.59 -3.29
CA LYS A 7 -3.58 -14.37 -3.84
C LYS A 7 -2.80 -13.93 -5.08
N LYS A 8 -3.42 -14.02 -6.26
CA LYS A 8 -2.80 -13.58 -7.51
C LYS A 8 -2.66 -12.05 -7.52
N ASN A 9 -1.46 -11.55 -7.77
CA ASN A 9 -1.16 -10.12 -7.99
C ASN A 9 -1.33 -9.16 -6.79
N MET A 10 -1.40 -9.63 -5.55
CA MET A 10 -1.60 -8.78 -4.36
C MET A 10 -0.31 -8.55 -3.56
N PHE A 11 0.72 -8.00 -4.20
CA PHE A 11 2.01 -7.72 -3.58
C PHE A 11 2.70 -6.53 -4.26
N ASN A 12 3.77 -6.01 -3.65
CA ASN A 12 4.57 -4.93 -4.24
C ASN A 12 5.32 -5.42 -5.48
N LYS A 13 5.05 -4.82 -6.64
CA LYS A 13 5.62 -5.25 -7.93
C LYS A 13 6.80 -4.40 -8.38
N LEU A 14 6.88 -3.16 -7.89
CA LEU A 14 7.84 -2.17 -8.36
C LEU A 14 8.96 -2.00 -7.35
N SER A 15 10.18 -1.90 -7.87
CA SER A 15 11.33 -1.41 -7.11
C SER A 15 11.21 0.10 -6.89
N LYS A 16 12.03 0.63 -5.97
CA LYS A 16 12.11 2.07 -5.74
C LYS A 16 12.47 2.83 -7.02
N SER A 17 13.42 2.34 -7.82
CA SER A 17 13.83 3.00 -9.07
C SER A 17 12.69 3.04 -10.08
N GLN A 18 11.96 1.93 -10.24
CA GLN A 18 10.80 1.88 -11.13
C GLN A 18 9.70 2.85 -10.71
N CYS A 19 9.41 2.97 -9.41
CA CYS A 19 8.46 3.98 -8.92
C CYS A 19 8.94 5.41 -9.24
N MET A 20 10.23 5.70 -9.06
CA MET A 20 10.79 7.02 -9.38
C MET A 20 10.72 7.35 -10.87
N ASP A 21 10.85 6.36 -11.74
CA ASP A 21 10.76 6.57 -13.18
C ASP A 21 9.31 6.78 -13.64
N LEU A 22 8.34 6.08 -13.04
CA LEU A 22 6.91 6.36 -13.24
C LEU A 22 6.57 7.78 -12.79
N LEU A 23 7.02 8.20 -11.61
CA LEU A 23 6.81 9.55 -11.08
C LEU A 23 7.28 10.64 -12.05
N LYS A 24 8.42 10.43 -12.73
CA LYS A 24 8.94 11.40 -13.72
C LYS A 24 8.11 11.47 -15.01
N GLN A 25 7.36 10.42 -15.34
CA GLN A 25 6.56 10.33 -16.56
C GLN A 25 5.15 10.88 -16.38
N GLU A 26 4.71 11.12 -15.14
CA GLU A 26 3.39 11.64 -14.85
C GLU A 26 3.26 13.12 -15.20
N THR A 27 2.14 13.48 -15.81
CA THR A 27 1.81 14.87 -16.18
C THR A 27 0.99 15.58 -15.10
N PHE A 28 0.85 14.97 -13.93
CA PHE A 28 0.07 15.47 -12.81
C PHE A 28 0.91 15.48 -11.52
N ASN A 29 0.49 16.32 -10.57
CA ASN A 29 1.15 16.40 -9.27
C ASN A 29 0.54 15.38 -8.31
N ARG A 30 1.40 14.59 -7.66
CA ARG A 30 1.00 13.76 -6.53
C ARG A 30 1.10 14.52 -5.23
N VAL A 31 0.27 14.10 -4.27
CA VAL A 31 0.37 14.53 -2.88
C VAL A 31 0.96 13.39 -2.08
N THR A 32 2.10 13.63 -1.45
CA THR A 32 2.69 12.68 -0.51
C THR A 32 1.94 12.75 0.81
N VAL A 33 1.48 11.60 1.30
CA VAL A 33 0.81 11.49 2.60
C VAL A 33 1.60 10.52 3.47
N SER A 34 1.86 10.95 4.71
CA SER A 34 2.46 10.10 5.73
C SER A 34 1.57 10.12 6.96
N PHE A 35 1.19 8.95 7.46
CA PHE A 35 0.39 8.85 8.66
C PHE A 35 0.68 7.56 9.43
N TYR A 36 0.39 7.66 10.71
CA TYR A 36 0.50 6.57 11.66
C TYR A 36 -0.71 6.63 12.59
N ARG A 37 -1.30 5.47 12.92
CA ARG A 37 -2.39 5.39 13.90
C ARG A 37 -2.33 4.10 14.71
N TYR A 38 -2.22 4.24 16.04
CA TYR A 38 -2.41 3.14 17.00
C TYR A 38 -3.91 2.93 17.18
N ILE A 39 -4.42 1.78 16.73
CA ILE A 39 -5.81 1.36 16.92
C ILE A 39 -5.86 -0.16 16.78
N ILE A 40 -6.67 -0.82 17.62
CA ILE A 40 -6.85 -2.27 17.50
C ILE A 40 -7.61 -2.56 16.21
N LEU A 41 -6.94 -3.23 15.27
CA LEU A 41 -7.49 -3.63 13.98
C LEU A 41 -7.81 -5.13 14.00
N SER A 42 -9.07 -5.47 13.74
CA SER A 42 -9.54 -6.84 13.53
C SER A 42 -9.58 -7.17 12.03
N ASN A 43 -9.68 -8.46 11.70
CA ASN A 43 -9.78 -8.95 10.31
C ASN A 43 -8.66 -8.42 9.38
N LEU A 44 -7.41 -8.44 9.85
CA LEU A 44 -6.26 -7.84 9.16
C LEU A 44 -6.11 -8.28 7.70
N ASN A 45 -6.38 -9.54 7.38
CA ASN A 45 -6.26 -10.05 6.02
C ASN A 45 -7.26 -9.38 5.07
N ASP A 46 -8.52 -9.24 5.50
CA ASP A 46 -9.57 -8.63 4.68
C ASP A 46 -9.35 -7.12 4.56
N LEU A 47 -8.98 -6.46 5.66
CA LEU A 47 -8.61 -5.06 5.66
C LEU A 47 -7.42 -4.80 4.73
N ARG A 48 -6.40 -5.65 4.76
CA ARG A 48 -5.24 -5.54 3.86
C ARG A 48 -5.68 -5.63 2.40
N ASP A 49 -6.53 -6.58 2.08
CA ASP A 49 -6.95 -6.84 0.71
C ASP A 49 -7.80 -5.70 0.15
N ASP A 50 -8.74 -5.19 0.95
CA ASP A 50 -9.57 -4.05 0.58
C ASP A 50 -8.72 -2.79 0.36
N LEU A 51 -7.80 -2.49 1.28
CA LEU A 51 -6.86 -1.37 1.13
C LEU A 51 -5.95 -1.53 -0.10
N TYR A 52 -5.40 -2.74 -0.33
CA TYR A 52 -4.56 -3.00 -1.48
C TYR A 52 -5.30 -2.74 -2.80
N ASN A 53 -6.53 -3.24 -2.94
CA ASN A 53 -7.32 -3.06 -4.15
C ASN A 53 -7.64 -1.58 -4.40
N LYS A 54 -8.14 -0.87 -3.39
CA LYS A 54 -8.48 0.55 -3.48
C LYS A 54 -7.27 1.42 -3.82
N TRP A 55 -6.13 1.19 -3.16
CA TRP A 55 -4.92 1.96 -3.42
C TRP A 55 -4.24 1.61 -4.73
N ASN A 56 -4.32 0.36 -5.19
CA ASN A 56 -3.85 -0.02 -6.52
C ASN A 56 -4.69 0.64 -7.62
N GLU A 57 -6.02 0.73 -7.45
CA GLU A 57 -6.91 1.44 -8.38
C GLU A 57 -6.58 2.95 -8.46
N LEU A 58 -6.27 3.57 -7.31
CA LEU A 58 -5.82 4.96 -7.24
C LEU A 58 -4.39 5.17 -7.77
N GLY A 59 -3.66 4.11 -8.13
CA GLY A 59 -2.27 4.19 -8.57
C GLY A 59 -1.33 4.70 -7.47
N VAL A 60 -1.60 4.38 -6.20
CA VAL A 60 -0.76 4.77 -5.06
C VAL A 60 0.63 4.14 -5.20
N LEU A 61 1.66 4.94 -4.93
CA LEU A 61 3.05 4.50 -4.88
C LEU A 61 3.54 4.63 -3.44
N GLY A 62 3.86 3.53 -2.78
CA GLY A 62 4.27 3.61 -1.38
C GLY A 62 4.40 2.26 -0.71
N ARG A 63 4.72 2.29 0.58
CA ARG A 63 4.72 1.10 1.45
C ARG A 63 3.84 1.37 2.65
N ILE A 64 2.98 0.41 2.92
CA ILE A 64 1.97 0.53 3.95
C ILE A 64 2.00 -0.76 4.75
N TYR A 65 2.13 -0.59 6.06
CA TYR A 65 2.25 -1.65 7.03
C TYR A 65 1.02 -1.61 7.91
N ILE A 66 0.34 -2.75 8.02
CA ILE A 66 -0.75 -2.94 8.98
C ILE A 66 -0.37 -4.05 9.94
N ALA A 67 -0.77 -3.88 11.18
CA ALA A 67 -0.65 -4.85 12.25
C ALA A 67 -1.87 -4.75 13.16
N ASN A 68 -2.04 -5.70 14.07
CA ASN A 68 -3.15 -5.68 15.01
C ASN A 68 -3.18 -4.38 15.85
N GLU A 69 -2.02 -3.79 16.11
CA GLU A 69 -1.87 -2.54 16.86
C GLU A 69 -2.14 -1.26 16.05
N GLY A 70 -2.26 -1.35 14.72
CA GLY A 70 -2.53 -0.18 13.90
C GLY A 70 -1.94 -0.22 12.49
N ILE A 71 -1.71 0.99 11.95
CA ILE A 71 -1.25 1.20 10.58
C ILE A 71 -0.14 2.25 10.53
N ASN A 72 0.85 2.01 9.67
CA ASN A 72 1.92 2.92 9.32
C ASN A 72 2.01 3.01 7.79
N ALA A 73 1.85 4.20 7.23
CA ALA A 73 1.77 4.41 5.80
C ALA A 73 2.59 5.62 5.36
N GLN A 74 3.37 5.43 4.29
CA GLN A 74 3.93 6.52 3.48
C GLN A 74 3.59 6.23 2.01
N LEU A 75 2.83 7.13 1.40
CA LEU A 75 2.20 6.95 0.09
C LEU A 75 2.11 8.24 -0.72
#